data_AF-A0A645IT30-F1
#
_entry.id   AF-A0A645IT30-F1
#
_cell.length_a   1.000
_cell.length_b   1.000
_cell.length_c   1.000
_cell.angle_alpha   90.00
_cell.angle_beta   90.00
_cell.angle_gamma   90.00
#
_symmetry.space_group_name_H-M   'P 1'
#
loop_
_entity.id
_entity.type
_entity.pdbx_description
1 polymer ?
#
loop_
_entity_poly.entity_id
_entity_poly.type
_entity_poly.pdbx_seq_one_letter_code
_entity_poly.pdbx_strand_id
1 'polypeptide(L)'
;MLAVTEPSKDKTYVVSVVIPAELADDIRAIKVPETPECHVICRCEEVEIETIREWIARGYDTFDELKRELRVGMGPCQGRGCRDIIMREIAKATGKTFEEIGPGTMRPPVKPIKLSLLAKDFEDNPK
;
A
#
# COMPACT_ATOMS: atom_id res chain seq x y z
N MET A 1 10.88 2.34 33.48
CA MET A 1 12.30 2.38 33.07
C MET A 1 12.40 1.65 31.74
N LEU A 2 12.89 2.28 30.67
CA LEU A 2 13.07 1.60 29.37
C LEU A 2 14.37 0.78 29.42
N ALA A 3 14.27 -0.54 29.26
CA ALA A 3 15.43 -1.42 29.18
C ALA A 3 15.48 -2.03 27.78
N VAL A 4 16.40 -1.54 26.96
CA VAL A 4 16.78 -2.20 25.71
C VAL A 4 17.67 -3.37 26.10
N THR A 5 17.23 -4.60 25.83
CA THR A 5 18.07 -5.79 26.02
C THR A 5 18.92 -6.02 24.77
N GLU A 6 20.14 -6.50 24.96
CA GLU A 6 21.07 -6.81 23.88
C GLU A 6 20.47 -7.79 22.86
N PRO A 7 20.84 -7.71 21.56
CA PRO A 7 20.25 -8.52 20.52
C PRO A 7 20.48 -10.02 20.77
N SER A 8 19.41 -10.81 20.59
CA SER A 8 19.49 -12.28 20.55
C SER A 8 20.41 -12.73 19.42
N LYS A 9 20.91 -13.99 19.47
CA LYS A 9 21.76 -14.61 18.45
C LYS A 9 21.24 -14.46 17.01
N ASP A 10 19.92 -14.24 16.86
CA ASP A 10 19.23 -14.08 15.57
C ASP A 10 19.16 -12.63 15.05
N LYS A 11 19.91 -11.68 15.62
CA LYS A 11 19.93 -10.24 15.25
C LYS A 11 18.62 -9.48 15.53
N THR A 12 17.68 -10.07 16.26
CA THR A 12 16.46 -9.38 16.71
C THR A 12 16.74 -8.60 17.98
N TYR A 13 16.54 -7.27 17.93
CA TYR A 13 16.58 -6.42 19.11
C TYR A 13 15.27 -6.57 19.88
N VAL A 14 15.37 -7.01 21.14
CA VAL A 14 14.22 -7.07 22.04
C VAL A 14 14.26 -5.83 22.91
N VAL A 15 13.18 -5.04 22.88
CA VAL A 15 13.03 -3.84 23.71
C VAL A 15 11.93 -4.11 24.72
N SER A 16 12.25 -3.97 26.00
CA SER A 16 11.29 -4.14 27.09
C SER A 16 11.01 -2.80 27.77
N VAL A 17 9.73 -2.45 27.89
CA VAL A 17 9.28 -1.22 28.54
C VAL A 17 8.71 -1.61 29.90
N VAL A 18 9.38 -1.24 30.99
CA VAL A 18 8.85 -1.47 32.33
C VAL A 18 7.95 -0.30 32.71
N ILE A 19 6.68 -0.61 32.91
CA ILE A 19 5.60 0.31 33.30
C ILE A 19 5.12 -0.02 34.73
N PRO A 20 4.71 0.98 35.53
CA PRO A 20 4.05 0.74 36.81
C PRO A 20 2.76 -0.08 36.63
N ALA A 21 2.48 -0.99 37.55
CA ALA A 21 1.34 -1.91 37.45
C ALA A 21 0.00 -1.16 37.43
N GLU A 22 -0.06 0.02 38.05
CA GLU A 22 -1.26 0.86 38.11
C GLU A 22 -1.65 1.44 36.74
N LEU A 23 -0.73 1.47 35.79
CA LEU A 23 -0.93 2.03 34.44
C LEU A 23 -1.09 0.94 33.38
N ALA A 24 -1.14 -0.34 33.78
CA ALA A 24 -1.23 -1.46 32.85
C ALA A 24 -2.51 -1.41 32.00
N ASP A 25 -3.64 -1.01 32.59
CA ASP A 25 -4.94 -0.92 31.91
C ASP A 25 -5.09 0.35 31.06
N ASP A 26 -4.30 1.39 31.32
CA ASP A 26 -4.34 2.66 30.60
C ASP A 26 -3.48 2.65 29.31
N ILE A 27 -2.50 1.75 29.23
CA ILE A 27 -1.59 1.67 28.10
C ILE A 27 -2.20 0.82 26.98
N ARG A 28 -2.65 1.52 25.93
CA ARG A 28 -3.30 0.87 24.77
C ARG A 28 -2.35 0.54 23.62
N ALA A 29 -1.22 1.24 23.51
CA ALA A 29 -0.29 1.07 22.40
C ALA A 29 1.12 1.62 22.71
N ILE A 30 2.12 1.06 22.04
CA ILE A 30 3.48 1.61 21.96
C ILE A 30 3.56 2.43 20.67
N LYS A 31 3.93 3.71 20.76
CA LYS A 31 4.15 4.56 19.59
C LYS A 31 5.64 4.65 19.30
N VAL A 32 6.07 4.10 18.16
CA VAL A 32 7.45 4.23 17.68
C VAL A 32 7.54 5.56 16.91
N PRO A 33 8.55 6.41 17.18
CA PRO A 33 8.75 7.63 16.40
C PRO A 33 9.03 7.26 14.94
N GLU A 34 8.37 7.93 14.01
CA GLU A 34 8.55 7.72 12.57
C GLU A 34 9.99 8.13 12.19
N THR A 35 10.78 7.18 11.70
CA THR A 35 12.00 7.46 10.95
C THR A 35 11.62 8.12 9.61
N PRO A 36 12.41 9.06 9.08
CA PRO A 36 12.19 9.60 7.74
C PRO A 36 12.55 8.51 6.73
N GLU A 37 11.62 7.59 6.50
CA GLU A 37 11.77 6.51 5.55
C GLU A 37 11.10 6.90 4.24
N CYS A 38 11.74 6.55 3.14
CA CYS A 38 11.15 6.54 1.81
C CYS A 38 9.94 5.59 1.83
N HIS A 39 8.73 6.14 1.92
CA HIS A 39 7.50 5.36 2.04
C HIS A 39 6.95 5.00 0.65
N VAL A 40 7.59 4.03 0.00
CA VAL A 40 7.15 3.52 -1.31
C VAL A 40 5.79 2.83 -1.19
N ILE A 41 4.74 3.45 -1.75
CA ILE A 41 3.39 2.90 -1.78
C ILE A 41 3.21 1.98 -2.98
N CYS A 42 3.67 2.39 -4.17
CA CYS A 42 3.62 1.54 -5.36
C CYS A 42 4.98 0.94 -5.65
N ARG A 43 5.24 -0.28 -5.14
CA ARG A 43 6.48 -1.03 -5.42
C ARG A 43 6.70 -1.35 -6.91
N CYS A 44 5.63 -1.40 -7.69
CA CYS A 44 5.70 -1.76 -9.11
C CYS A 44 6.16 -0.58 -10.00
N GLU A 45 5.87 0.66 -9.59
CA GLU A 45 6.21 1.88 -10.32
C GLU A 45 7.10 2.82 -9.48
N GLU A 46 7.61 2.33 -8.35
CA GLU A 46 8.50 3.02 -7.41
C GLU A 46 7.97 4.39 -6.93
N VAL A 47 6.67 4.46 -6.65
CA VAL A 47 6.00 5.71 -6.23
C VAL A 47 5.89 5.81 -4.71
N GLU A 48 6.41 6.91 -4.16
CA GLU A 48 6.36 7.30 -2.75
C GLU A 48 5.03 7.97 -2.35
N ILE A 49 4.72 7.99 -1.04
CA ILE A 49 3.47 8.58 -0.53
C ILE A 49 3.45 10.11 -0.69
N GLU A 50 4.60 10.75 -0.59
CA GLU A 50 4.78 12.20 -0.74
C GLU A 50 4.35 12.64 -2.14
N THR A 51 4.83 11.94 -3.17
CA THR A 51 4.43 12.17 -4.56
C THR A 51 2.91 12.06 -4.71
N ILE A 52 2.28 11.04 -4.13
CA ILE A 52 0.83 10.87 -4.21
C ILE A 52 0.10 12.05 -3.57
N ARG A 53 0.56 12.50 -2.40
CA ARG A 53 -0.01 13.67 -1.70
C ARG A 53 0.16 14.96 -2.49
N GLU A 54 1.30 15.17 -3.13
CA GLU A 54 1.53 16.34 -4.00
C GLU A 54 0.54 16.39 -5.16
N TRP A 55 0.28 15.26 -5.82
CA TRP A 55 -0.69 15.21 -6.91
C TRP A 55 -2.11 15.41 -6.41
N ILE A 56 -2.48 14.84 -5.26
CA ILE A 56 -3.78 15.10 -4.65
C ILE A 56 -3.94 16.59 -4.31
N ALA A 57 -2.90 17.25 -3.79
CA ALA A 57 -2.92 18.68 -3.50
C ALA A 57 -3.05 19.56 -4.74
N ARG A 58 -2.66 19.07 -5.93
CA ARG A 58 -2.89 19.74 -7.22
C ARG A 58 -4.32 19.58 -7.73
N GLY A 59 -5.18 18.85 -7.03
CA GLY A 59 -6.59 18.66 -7.36
C GLY A 59 -6.94 17.34 -8.05
N TYR A 60 -5.98 16.42 -8.18
CA TYR A 60 -6.26 15.08 -8.72
C TYR A 60 -6.90 14.22 -7.64
N ASP A 61 -8.22 14.09 -7.69
CA ASP A 61 -9.04 13.60 -6.59
C ASP A 61 -9.69 12.24 -6.84
N THR A 62 -9.31 11.57 -7.95
CA THR A 62 -9.75 10.22 -8.28
C THR A 62 -8.57 9.24 -8.45
N PHE A 63 -8.82 7.96 -8.21
CA PHE A 63 -7.78 6.94 -8.41
C PHE A 63 -7.37 6.81 -9.88
N ASP A 64 -8.31 6.94 -10.81
CA ASP A 64 -8.02 6.81 -12.25
C ASP A 64 -7.18 7.97 -12.80
N GLU A 65 -7.32 9.17 -12.23
CA GLU A 65 -6.43 10.31 -12.52
C GLU A 65 -5.00 10.05 -12.05
N LEU A 66 -4.82 9.68 -10.78
CA LEU A 66 -3.49 9.34 -10.25
C LEU A 66 -2.87 8.16 -11.00
N LYS A 67 -3.67 7.18 -11.39
CA LYS A 67 -3.24 6.05 -12.23
C LYS A 67 -2.73 6.51 -13.60
N ARG A 68 -3.35 7.51 -14.24
CA ARG A 68 -2.89 8.02 -15.54
C ARG A 68 -1.56 8.75 -15.42
N GLU A 69 -1.38 9.54 -14.37
CA GLU A 69 -0.22 10.41 -14.19
C GLU A 69 0.98 9.66 -13.58
N LEU A 70 0.74 8.93 -12.51
CA LEU A 70 1.78 8.23 -11.74
C LEU A 70 1.93 6.75 -12.11
N ARG A 71 1.11 6.26 -13.05
CA ARG A 71 1.04 4.83 -13.46
C ARG A 71 0.71 3.86 -12.31
N VAL A 72 0.31 4.39 -11.15
CA VAL A 72 0.00 3.57 -9.97
C VAL A 72 -1.08 2.53 -10.29
N GLY A 73 -0.79 1.29 -9.92
CA GLY A 73 -1.68 0.16 -10.19
C GLY A 73 -1.61 -0.41 -11.62
N MET A 74 -0.76 0.11 -12.50
CA MET A 74 -0.53 -0.47 -13.85
C MET A 74 0.49 -1.61 -13.86
N GLY A 75 1.28 -1.78 -12.82
CA GLY A 75 2.25 -2.87 -12.72
C GLY A 75 1.64 -4.28 -12.70
N PRO A 76 2.48 -5.34 -12.64
CA PRO A 76 2.00 -6.74 -12.63
C PRO A 76 1.12 -7.05 -11.41
N CYS A 77 1.27 -6.26 -10.35
CA CYS A 77 0.43 -6.30 -9.16
C CYS A 77 -1.02 -5.86 -9.40
N GLN A 78 -1.30 -5.11 -10.47
CA GLN A 78 -2.63 -4.57 -10.83
C GLN A 78 -3.31 -3.83 -9.68
N GLY A 79 -2.55 -3.01 -8.95
CA GLY A 79 -3.06 -2.17 -7.86
C GLY A 79 -3.32 -2.87 -6.53
N ARG A 80 -3.12 -4.20 -6.41
CA ARG A 80 -3.42 -4.95 -5.18
C ARG A 80 -2.75 -4.44 -3.91
N GLY A 81 -1.55 -3.89 -4.01
CA GLY A 81 -0.82 -3.36 -2.85
C GLY A 81 -1.11 -1.88 -2.59
N CYS A 82 -1.14 -1.06 -3.64
CA CYS A 82 -1.17 0.40 -3.49
C CYS A 82 -2.58 1.00 -3.50
N ARG A 83 -3.56 0.37 -4.17
CA ARG A 83 -4.85 0.99 -4.47
C ARG A 83 -5.59 1.47 -3.22
N ASP A 84 -5.78 0.59 -2.25
CA ASP A 84 -6.55 0.92 -1.03
C ASP A 84 -5.82 1.95 -0.16
N ILE A 85 -4.49 1.99 -0.22
CA ILE A 85 -3.69 3.01 0.45
C ILE A 85 -3.92 4.37 -0.22
N ILE A 86 -3.87 4.41 -1.54
CA ILE A 86 -4.09 5.64 -2.33
C ILE A 86 -5.51 6.17 -2.12
N MET A 87 -6.52 5.29 -2.16
CA MET A 87 -7.91 5.69 -1.87
C MET A 87 -8.06 6.29 -0.47
N ARG A 88 -7.35 5.75 0.54
CA ARG A 88 -7.33 6.36 1.89
C ARG A 88 -6.72 7.75 1.89
N GLU A 89 -5.63 7.97 1.16
CA GLU A 89 -5.00 9.30 1.11
C GLU A 89 -5.90 10.31 0.38
N ILE A 90 -6.59 9.91 -0.70
CA ILE A 90 -7.59 10.74 -1.37
C ILE A 90 -8.74 11.07 -0.41
N ALA A 91 -9.30 10.06 0.28
CA ALA A 91 -10.40 10.26 1.23
C ALA A 91 -10.01 11.21 2.36
N LYS A 92 -8.79 11.08 2.90
CA LYS A 92 -8.27 12.00 3.93
C LYS A 92 -8.14 13.44 3.43
N ALA A 93 -7.68 13.63 2.20
CA ALA A 93 -7.46 14.96 1.64
C ALA A 93 -8.76 15.65 1.19
N THR A 94 -9.74 14.89 0.72
CA THR A 94 -10.96 15.41 0.09
C THR A 94 -12.19 15.35 1.00
N GLY A 95 -12.17 14.51 2.04
CA GLY A 95 -13.32 14.23 2.88
C GLY A 95 -14.38 13.31 2.24
N LYS A 96 -14.16 12.86 1.00
CA LYS A 96 -15.07 11.97 0.26
C LYS A 96 -15.07 10.55 0.84
N THR A 97 -16.17 9.83 0.68
CA THR A 97 -16.25 8.41 1.04
C THR A 97 -15.54 7.54 -0.01
N PHE A 98 -15.22 6.29 0.34
CA PHE A 98 -14.62 5.34 -0.62
C PHE A 98 -15.50 5.07 -1.84
N GLU A 99 -16.83 5.13 -1.64
CA GLU A 99 -17.82 4.87 -2.69
C GLU A 99 -17.82 5.99 -3.72
N GLU A 100 -17.61 7.24 -3.29
CA GLU A 100 -17.52 8.41 -4.17
C GLU A 100 -16.21 8.43 -4.98
N ILE A 101 -15.11 7.94 -4.40
CA ILE A 101 -13.79 7.93 -5.06
C ILE A 101 -13.71 6.80 -6.09
N GLY A 102 -14.16 5.60 -5.73
CA GLY A 102 -14.17 4.42 -6.59
C GLY A 102 -12.76 3.81 -6.85
N PRO A 103 -12.60 2.47 -6.85
CA PRO A 103 -11.32 1.80 -7.02
C PRO A 103 -10.80 1.72 -8.47
N GLY A 104 -11.40 2.46 -9.41
CA GLY A 104 -11.20 2.28 -10.85
C GLY A 104 -11.72 0.93 -11.38
N THR A 105 -11.65 0.75 -12.70
CA THR A 105 -12.20 -0.46 -13.33
C THR A 105 -11.25 -1.66 -13.21
N MET A 106 -11.73 -2.78 -12.68
CA MET A 106 -11.01 -4.08 -12.75
C MET A 106 -11.29 -4.76 -14.09
N ARG A 107 -10.22 -5.23 -14.75
CA ARG A 107 -10.30 -5.90 -16.06
C ARG A 107 -9.70 -7.32 -15.96
N PRO A 108 -10.28 -8.31 -16.64
CA PRO A 108 -9.65 -9.62 -16.78
C PRO A 108 -8.42 -9.54 -17.71
N PRO A 109 -7.40 -10.42 -17.52
CA PRO A 109 -7.29 -11.43 -16.49
C PRO A 109 -6.83 -10.86 -15.14
N VAL A 110 -7.44 -11.35 -14.04
CA VAL A 110 -7.15 -10.84 -12.68
C VAL A 110 -5.69 -11.07 -12.27
N LYS A 111 -5.04 -12.12 -12.77
CA LYS A 111 -3.61 -12.37 -12.63
C LYS A 111 -3.00 -12.49 -14.03
N PRO A 112 -1.75 -12.04 -14.24
CA PRO A 112 -1.05 -12.31 -15.48
C PRO A 112 -1.02 -13.81 -15.77
N ILE A 113 -1.41 -14.19 -16.98
CA ILE A 113 -1.34 -15.56 -17.48
C ILE A 113 -0.40 -15.60 -18.69
N LYS A 114 0.23 -16.76 -18.92
CA LYS A 114 1.07 -16.95 -20.11
C LYS A 114 0.20 -16.93 -21.36
N LEU A 115 0.66 -16.25 -22.40
CA LEU A 115 -0.05 -16.18 -23.68
C LEU A 115 -0.24 -17.57 -24.31
N SER A 116 0.70 -18.49 -24.11
CA SER A 116 0.63 -19.88 -24.58
C SER A 116 -0.61 -20.63 -24.08
N LEU A 117 -1.15 -20.27 -22.90
CA LEU A 117 -2.37 -20.88 -22.37
C LEU A 117 -3.61 -20.48 -23.17
N LEU A 118 -3.61 -19.28 -23.74
CA LEU A 118 -4.71 -18.80 -24.60
C LEU A 118 -4.55 -19.29 -26.05
N ALA A 119 -3.31 -19.56 -26.48
CA ALA A 119 -3.00 -20.03 -27.82
C ALA A 119 -3.31 -21.52 -28.02
N LYS A 120 -3.27 -22.34 -26.95
CA LYS A 120 -3.42 -23.79 -27.04
C LYS A 120 -4.76 -24.22 -27.66
N ASP A 121 -5.83 -23.49 -27.39
CA ASP A 121 -7.16 -23.73 -27.98
C ASP A 121 -7.18 -23.56 -29.51
N PHE A 122 -6.25 -22.78 -30.10
CA PHE A 122 -6.12 -22.62 -31.55
C PHE A 122 -5.38 -23.78 -32.22
N GLU A 123 -4.46 -24.45 -31.52
CA GLU A 123 -3.71 -25.60 -32.06
C GLU A 123 -4.58 -26.88 -32.05
N ASP A 124 -5.38 -27.07 -31.00
CA ASP A 124 -6.24 -28.26 -30.83
C ASP A 124 -7.53 -28.18 -31.67
N ASN A 125 -7.94 -27.00 -32.13
CA ASN A 125 -9.10 -26.82 -33.03
C ASN A 125 -8.92 -25.61 -33.95
N PRO A 126 -8.14 -25.74 -35.04
CA PRO A 126 -7.95 -24.65 -35.99
C PRO A 126 -9.28 -24.36 -36.68
N LYS A 127 -9.78 -23.13 -36.52
CA LYS A 127 -10.93 -22.62 -37.28
C LYS A 127 -10.55 -22.29 -38.72
#